data_AF-A0A2G9T4R8-F1
#
_entry.id   AF-A0A2G9T4R8-F1
#
_cell.length_a   1.000
_cell.length_b   1.000
_cell.length_c   1.000
_cell.angle_alpha   90.00
_cell.angle_beta   90.00
_cell.angle_gamma   90.00
#
_symmetry.space_group_name_H-M   'P 1'
#
loop_
_entity.id
_entity.type
_entity.pdbx_description
1 polymer ?
#
loop_
_entity_poly.entity_id
_entity_poly.type
_entity_poly.pdbx_seq_one_letter_code
_entity_poly.pdbx_strand_id
1 'polypeptide(L)'
;VYSYNHVYALGEKNLKPVIPPTPSSIYIICFTSGTTGQPKGVQLSHRSLLAAVAGLYVQWVPPPNRFHFGSSDVYFSFLSLAHIYEHLMQTFTIYVGGRIGIYSGDISRLLSDIQ
;
A
#
# COMPACT_ATOMS: atom_id res chain seq x y z
N VAL A 1 -29.36 8.29 -6.83
CA VAL A 1 -28.26 7.31 -6.57
C VAL A 1 -27.95 6.62 -7.88
N TYR A 2 -26.70 6.65 -8.36
CA TYR A 2 -26.31 5.98 -9.61
C TYR A 2 -26.02 4.49 -9.35
N SER A 3 -26.40 3.61 -10.27
CA SER A 3 -26.07 2.18 -10.16
C SER A 3 -24.62 1.92 -10.61
N TYR A 4 -24.01 0.84 -10.11
CA TYR A 4 -22.67 0.42 -10.51
C TYR A 4 -22.55 0.27 -12.04
N ASN A 5 -23.50 -0.43 -12.66
CA ASN A 5 -23.52 -0.66 -14.11
C ASN A 5 -23.59 0.65 -14.91
N HIS A 6 -24.31 1.66 -14.39
CA HIS A 6 -24.36 2.98 -15.03
C HIS A 6 -22.98 3.66 -15.02
N VAL A 7 -22.29 3.67 -13.88
CA VAL A 7 -20.95 4.26 -13.75
C VAL A 7 -19.93 3.49 -14.60
N TYR A 8 -20.00 2.16 -14.62
CA TYR A 8 -19.13 1.32 -15.42
C TYR A 8 -19.27 1.62 -16.92
N ALA A 9 -20.50 1.61 -17.45
CA ALA A 9 -20.76 1.93 -18.85
C ALA A 9 -20.37 3.38 -19.21
N LEU A 10 -20.47 4.32 -18.27
CA LEU A 10 -19.99 5.69 -18.46
C LEU A 10 -18.47 5.74 -18.59
N GLY A 11 -17.74 4.99 -17.78
CA GLY A 11 -16.28 4.88 -17.86
C GLY A 11 -15.80 4.26 -19.17
N GLU A 12 -16.46 3.19 -19.61
CA GLU A 12 -16.15 2.51 -20.88
C GLU A 12 -16.33 3.43 -22.09
N LYS A 13 -17.38 4.26 -22.09
CA LYS A 13 -17.63 5.25 -23.14
C LYS A 13 -16.70 6.46 -23.09
N ASN A 14 -16.02 6.71 -21.96
CA ASN A 14 -15.24 7.93 -21.72
C ASN A 14 -13.81 7.61 -21.27
N LEU A 15 -13.14 6.67 -21.94
CA LEU A 15 -11.75 6.35 -21.66
C LEU A 15 -10.86 7.59 -21.78
N LYS A 16 -10.06 7.83 -20.74
CA LYS A 16 -9.04 8.88 -20.73
C LYS A 16 -7.66 8.24 -20.92
N PRO A 17 -6.72 8.93 -21.57
CA PRO A 17 -5.34 8.45 -21.61
C PRO A 17 -4.80 8.30 -20.20
N VAL A 18 -3.98 7.27 -19.99
CA VAL A 18 -3.27 7.10 -18.73
C VAL A 18 -2.31 8.27 -18.56
N ILE A 19 -2.40 8.97 -17.43
CA ILE A 19 -1.50 10.05 -17.07
C ILE A 19 -0.60 9.52 -15.95
N PRO A 20 0.69 9.23 -16.24
CA PRO A 20 1.62 8.78 -15.22
C PRO A 20 1.79 9.85 -14.12
N PRO A 21 1.89 9.45 -12.84
CA PRO A 21 2.13 10.39 -11.77
C PRO A 21 3.54 10.99 -11.85
N THR A 22 3.69 12.21 -11.35
CA THR A 22 5.03 12.77 -11.09
C THR A 22 5.44 12.42 -9.65
N PRO A 23 6.73 12.56 -9.28
CA PRO A 23 7.16 12.34 -7.90
C PRO A 23 6.43 13.21 -6.88
N SER A 24 5.93 14.40 -7.27
CA SER A 24 5.17 15.31 -6.40
C SER A 24 3.67 15.07 -6.43
N SER A 25 3.15 14.24 -7.33
CA SER A 25 1.75 13.84 -7.31
C SER A 25 1.40 13.17 -5.98
N ILE A 26 0.23 13.51 -5.44
CA ILE A 26 -0.29 12.86 -4.23
C ILE A 26 -0.63 11.42 -4.57
N TYR A 27 -0.04 10.50 -3.81
CA TYR A 27 -0.28 9.06 -3.90
C TYR A 27 -1.46 8.66 -3.01
N ILE A 28 -1.48 9.14 -1.76
CA ILE A 28 -2.54 8.80 -0.80
C ILE A 28 -2.80 9.93 0.20
N ILE A 29 -4.03 9.99 0.70
CA ILE A 29 -4.40 10.80 1.86
C ILE A 29 -4.73 9.85 3.02
N CYS A 30 -3.83 9.76 4.00
CA CYS A 30 -4.04 8.92 5.19
C CYS A 30 -4.76 9.72 6.27
N PHE A 31 -5.95 9.30 6.69
CA PHE A 31 -6.65 9.92 7.80
C PHE A 31 -6.15 9.38 9.14
N THR A 32 -5.89 10.28 10.07
CA THR A 32 -5.47 9.94 11.44
C THR A 32 -6.47 10.52 12.44
N SER A 33 -6.64 9.86 13.59
CA SER A 33 -7.66 10.22 14.59
C SER A 33 -7.55 11.66 15.11
N GLY A 34 -6.35 12.24 15.09
CA GLY A 34 -6.10 13.63 15.49
C GLY A 34 -6.32 13.85 17.00
N THR A 35 -5.44 14.61 17.65
CA THR A 35 -5.60 14.94 19.08
C THR A 35 -6.78 15.89 19.36
N THR A 36 -7.34 16.51 18.32
CA THR A 36 -8.39 17.54 18.39
C THR A 36 -9.80 16.98 18.11
N GLY A 37 -9.96 15.66 18.07
CA GLY A 37 -11.25 14.97 17.87
C GLY A 37 -11.76 14.91 16.42
N GLN A 38 -11.20 15.71 15.51
CA GLN A 38 -11.50 15.66 14.07
C GLN A 38 -10.36 14.98 13.31
N PRO A 39 -10.66 13.96 12.47
CA PRO A 39 -9.63 13.30 11.69
C PRO A 39 -8.91 14.25 10.73
N LYS A 40 -7.58 14.15 10.68
CA LYS A 40 -6.74 14.95 9.77
C LYS A 40 -6.24 14.08 8.62
N GLY A 41 -6.42 14.55 7.39
CA GLY A 41 -5.91 13.91 6.18
C GLY A 41 -4.47 14.31 5.90
N VAL A 42 -3.55 13.36 6.03
CA VAL A 42 -2.13 13.53 5.72
C VAL A 42 -1.91 13.20 4.25
N GLN A 43 -1.53 14.19 3.45
CA GLN A 43 -1.20 14.01 2.04
C GLN A 43 0.21 13.47 1.89
N LEU A 44 0.35 12.32 1.25
CA LEU A 44 1.63 11.70 0.95
C LEU A 44 1.82 11.64 -0.56
N SER A 45 2.98 12.09 -1.03
CA SER A 45 3.37 12.02 -2.44
C SER A 45 4.00 10.68 -2.80
N HIS A 46 4.08 10.38 -4.10
CA HIS A 46 4.86 9.24 -4.58
C HIS A 46 6.31 9.28 -4.09
N ARG A 47 6.96 10.46 -4.11
CA ARG A 47 8.32 10.65 -3.60
C ARG A 47 8.43 10.30 -2.12
N SER A 48 7.50 10.75 -1.28
CA SER A 48 7.58 10.48 0.16
C SER A 48 7.47 8.99 0.47
N LEU A 49 6.61 8.26 -0.25
CA LEU A 49 6.47 6.82 -0.07
C LEU A 49 7.75 6.09 -0.51
N LEU A 50 8.25 6.38 -1.72
CA LEU A 50 9.45 5.72 -2.24
C LEU A 50 10.71 6.06 -1.42
N ALA A 51 10.81 7.26 -0.86
CA ALA A 51 11.88 7.60 0.07
C ALA A 51 11.84 6.72 1.33
N ALA A 52 10.66 6.46 1.88
CA ALA A 52 10.49 5.55 3.03
C ALA A 52 10.84 4.09 2.66
N VAL A 53 10.42 3.61 1.49
CA VAL A 53 10.78 2.28 0.97
C VAL A 53 12.30 2.14 0.79
N ALA A 54 12.94 3.15 0.20
CA ALA A 54 14.40 3.18 0.06
C ALA A 54 15.10 3.17 1.43
N GLY A 55 14.56 3.91 2.41
CA GLY A 55 15.04 3.91 3.79
C GLY A 55 14.98 2.52 4.43
N LEU A 56 13.85 1.81 4.30
CA LEU A 56 13.71 0.43 4.75
C LEU A 56 14.75 -0.48 4.09
N TYR A 57 14.88 -0.40 2.76
CA TYR A 57 15.84 -1.21 2.03
C TYR A 57 17.26 -0.99 2.55
N VAL A 58 17.71 0.26 2.61
CA VAL A 58 19.08 0.62 3.03
C VAL A 58 19.37 0.24 4.48
N GLN A 59 18.37 0.33 5.37
CA GLN A 59 18.54 -0.04 6.76
C GLN A 59 18.57 -1.56 6.97
N TRP A 60 17.78 -2.34 6.22
CA TRP A 60 17.54 -3.75 6.55
C TRP A 60 18.36 -4.70 5.68
N VAL A 61 18.50 -4.42 4.39
CA VAL A 61 19.04 -5.38 3.41
C VAL A 61 20.59 -5.36 3.37
N PRO A 62 21.26 -4.20 3.28
CA PRO A 62 22.72 -4.14 3.37
C PRO A 62 23.29 -4.56 4.73
N PRO A 63 24.61 -4.79 4.84
CA PRO A 63 25.30 -4.92 6.12
C PRO A 63 25.06 -3.70 7.02
N PRO A 64 24.90 -3.88 8.34
CA PRO A 64 25.12 -5.12 9.11
C PRO A 64 23.91 -6.06 9.18
N ASN A 65 22.71 -5.59 8.87
CA ASN A 65 21.47 -6.32 9.17
C ASN A 65 21.22 -7.52 8.24
N ARG A 66 21.67 -7.47 6.97
CA ARG A 66 21.65 -8.59 6.02
C ARG A 66 20.30 -9.32 5.95
N PHE A 67 19.20 -8.57 6.03
CA PHE A 67 17.88 -9.14 5.88
C PHE A 67 17.69 -9.57 4.42
N HIS A 68 17.46 -10.86 4.20
CA HIS A 68 17.19 -11.40 2.87
C HIS A 68 15.68 -11.49 2.70
N PHE A 69 15.15 -10.66 1.82
CA PHE A 69 13.75 -10.70 1.42
C PHE A 69 13.67 -10.33 -0.06
N GLY A 70 13.15 -11.24 -0.87
CA GLY A 70 13.13 -11.12 -2.32
C GLY A 70 11.98 -11.89 -2.95
N SER A 71 12.18 -12.34 -4.18
CA SER A 71 11.10 -12.89 -5.00
C SER A 71 10.56 -14.26 -4.58
N SER A 72 11.27 -14.97 -3.71
CA SER A 72 10.80 -16.22 -3.10
C SER A 72 9.90 -15.99 -1.90
N ASP A 73 9.93 -14.80 -1.30
CA ASP A 73 9.29 -14.52 -0.03
C ASP A 73 7.87 -13.99 -0.21
N VAL A 74 7.05 -14.25 0.80
CA VAL A 74 5.64 -13.82 0.86
C VAL A 74 5.47 -12.92 2.08
N TYR A 75 5.05 -11.67 1.84
CA TYR A 75 4.57 -10.79 2.89
C TYR A 75 3.09 -11.06 3.15
N PHE A 76 2.74 -11.31 4.41
CA PHE A 76 1.36 -11.54 4.81
C PHE A 76 0.69 -10.21 5.21
N SER A 77 -0.23 -9.75 4.36
CA SER A 77 -1.01 -8.51 4.50
C SER A 77 -2.25 -8.78 5.35
N PHE A 78 -2.22 -8.36 6.60
CA PHE A 78 -3.33 -8.51 7.54
C PHE A 78 -3.85 -7.18 8.12
N LEU A 79 -3.13 -6.08 7.93
CA LEU A 79 -3.62 -4.77 8.33
C LEU A 79 -4.51 -4.19 7.23
N SER A 80 -5.36 -3.24 7.62
CA SER A 80 -6.13 -2.46 6.65
C SER A 80 -5.19 -1.65 5.77
N LEU A 81 -5.48 -1.60 4.48
CA LEU A 81 -4.76 -0.74 3.54
C LEU A 81 -4.86 0.75 3.93
N ALA A 82 -5.85 1.17 4.73
CA ALA A 82 -5.90 2.53 5.27
C ALA A 82 -4.72 2.87 6.21
N HIS A 83 -4.01 1.86 6.73
CA HIS A 83 -2.88 2.04 7.62
C HIS A 83 -1.57 2.20 6.83
N ILE A 84 -0.83 3.29 7.06
CA ILE A 84 0.36 3.62 6.25
C ILE A 84 1.45 2.53 6.26
N TYR A 85 1.57 1.78 7.36
CA TYR A 85 2.49 0.65 7.44
C TYR A 85 2.19 -0.43 6.39
N GLU A 86 0.91 -0.73 6.15
CA GLU A 86 0.50 -1.75 5.18
C GLU A 86 0.89 -1.30 3.75
N HIS A 87 0.61 -0.04 3.42
CA HIS A 87 1.07 0.55 2.15
C HIS A 87 2.57 0.47 1.97
N LEU A 88 3.33 0.79 3.02
CA LEU A 88 4.79 0.76 2.97
C LEU A 88 5.32 -0.65 2.74
N MET A 89 4.80 -1.63 3.47
CA MET A 89 5.23 -3.04 3.36
C MET A 89 4.84 -3.68 2.03
N GLN A 90 3.63 -3.43 1.53
CA GLN A 90 3.22 -3.90 0.21
C GLN A 90 4.08 -3.27 -0.89
N THR A 91 4.36 -1.98 -0.82
CA THR A 91 5.22 -1.29 -1.81
C THR A 91 6.64 -1.82 -1.76
N PHE A 92 7.21 -2.04 -0.57
CA PHE A 92 8.53 -2.66 -0.42
C PHE A 92 8.56 -4.09 -0.99
N THR A 93 7.53 -4.88 -0.72
CA THR A 93 7.40 -6.25 -1.22
C THR A 93 7.35 -6.30 -2.74
N ILE A 94 6.59 -5.39 -3.36
CA ILE A 94 6.56 -5.25 -4.83
C ILE A 94 7.92 -4.79 -5.36
N TYR A 95 8.57 -3.83 -4.69
CA TYR A 95 9.88 -3.30 -5.11
C TYR A 95 10.98 -4.37 -5.16
N VAL A 96 11.01 -5.29 -4.20
CA VAL A 96 11.97 -6.41 -4.15
C VAL A 96 11.52 -7.65 -4.94
N GLY A 97 10.35 -7.58 -5.58
CA GLY A 97 9.79 -8.65 -6.41
C GLY A 97 9.15 -9.81 -5.64
N GLY A 98 8.87 -9.63 -4.35
CA GLY A 98 8.20 -10.59 -3.49
C GLY A 98 6.70 -10.75 -3.80
N ARG A 99 6.02 -11.55 -2.99
CA ARG A 99 4.59 -11.86 -3.13
C ARG A 99 3.81 -11.33 -1.93
N ILE A 100 2.53 -11.00 -2.12
CA ILE A 100 1.65 -10.53 -1.03
C ILE A 100 0.53 -11.55 -0.84
N GLY A 101 0.44 -12.13 0.34
CA GLY A 101 -0.70 -12.97 0.77
C GLY A 101 -1.71 -12.11 1.53
N ILE A 102 -2.95 -12.06 1.07
CA ILE A 102 -4.02 -11.24 1.69
C ILE A 102 -4.84 -12.13 2.63
N TYR A 103 -5.00 -11.71 3.88
CA TYR A 103 -5.81 -12.45 4.86
C TYR A 103 -7.30 -12.49 4.48
N SER A 104 -8.02 -13.48 5.00
CA SER A 104 -9.43 -13.75 4.66
C SER A 104 -10.44 -12.68 5.13
N GLY A 105 -10.01 -11.69 5.91
CA GLY A 105 -10.88 -10.69 6.54
C GLY A 105 -11.27 -11.01 7.98
N ASP A 106 -11.00 -12.23 8.45
CA ASP A 106 -11.30 -12.67 9.81
C ASP A 106 -10.01 -12.90 10.63
N ILE A 107 -9.78 -12.04 11.62
CA ILE A 107 -8.61 -12.10 12.50
C ILE A 107 -8.56 -13.41 13.29
N SER A 108 -9.70 -14.03 13.59
CA SER A 108 -9.71 -15.31 14.32
C SER A 108 -9.11 -16.47 13.50
N ARG A 109 -9.07 -16.32 12.17
CA ARG A 109 -8.53 -17.28 11.21
C ARG A 109 -7.12 -16.94 10.73
N LEU A 110 -6.49 -15.93 11.32
CA LEU A 110 -5.18 -15.44 10.90
C LEU A 110 -4.13 -16.57 10.86
N LEU A 111 -4.11 -17.44 11.87
CA LEU A 111 -3.19 -18.57 11.92
C LEU A 111 -3.45 -19.61 10.84
N SER A 112 -4.71 -19.83 10.46
CA SER A 112 -5.04 -20.73 9.35
C SER A 112 -4.71 -20.14 7.99
N ASP A 113 -4.73 -18.81 7.86
CA ASP A 113 -4.39 -18.11 6.62
C ASP A 113 -2.88 -18.01 6.36
N ILE A 114 -2.05 -18.20 7.40
CA ILE A 114 -0.58 -18.17 7.32
C ILE A 114 0.01 -19.53 6.86
N GLN A 115 -0.73 -20.62 7.06
CA GLN A 115 -0.30 -21.99 6.75
C GLN A 115 -0.39 -22.30 5.26
#